data_AF-A0A2E9KWE4-F1
#
_entry.id   AF-A0A2E9KWE4-F1
#
_cell.length_a   1.000
_cell.length_b   1.000
_cell.length_c   1.000
_cell.angle_alpha   90.00
_cell.angle_beta   90.00
_cell.angle_gamma   90.00
#
_symmetry.space_group_name_H-M   'P 1'
#
loop_
_entity.id
_entity.type
_entity.pdbx_description
1 polymer ?
#
loop_
_entity_poly.entity_id
_entity_poly.type
_entity_poly.pdbx_seq_one_letter_code
_entity_poly.pdbx_strand_id
1 'polypeptide(L)'
;MSDSLAFFKPNSKSTGHLCSFKYSKLDNSFMAELVKQSSWNAQTHQGSFAGKDPSKKVSVKLSETEIGQILACIKKNIDVCGGKAWYHASKNQITRIKFEPWFKMSNEGGTWVKSGGQLGYSFKVQKEDREDSSNKSNFQITLGYGESEALLSYLMAGLADFNSSRLEKYSKKQKEWINNSKKAKPAEPSSGDEFADIDSASPSKGDGSIEVEPW
;
A
#
# COMPACT_ATOMS: atom_id res chain seq x y z
N MET A 1 18.07 -5.97 -4.67
CA MET A 1 18.32 -5.44 -3.32
C MET A 1 17.11 -4.60 -2.95
N SER A 2 16.36 -4.98 -1.91
CA SER A 2 15.27 -4.14 -1.39
C SER A 2 15.86 -3.23 -0.32
N ASP A 3 15.70 -1.92 -0.49
CA ASP A 3 16.07 -0.95 0.53
C ASP A 3 14.91 -0.78 1.51
N SER A 4 15.20 -0.53 2.79
CA SER A 4 14.17 -0.42 3.84
C SER A 4 14.48 0.70 4.81
N LEU A 5 13.52 1.60 5.01
CA LEU A 5 13.57 2.60 6.07
C LEU A 5 12.93 2.04 7.34
N ALA A 6 13.70 1.95 8.43
CA ALA A 6 13.23 1.38 9.69
C ALA A 6 13.28 2.37 10.85
N PHE A 7 12.24 2.33 11.70
CA PHE A 7 12.08 3.12 12.90
C PHE A 7 11.94 2.21 14.11
N PHE A 8 12.68 2.51 15.17
CA PHE A 8 12.75 1.69 16.38
C PHE A 8 12.28 2.51 17.57
N LYS A 9 11.18 2.09 18.21
CA LYS A 9 10.62 2.75 19.39
C LYS A 9 10.46 1.76 20.54
N PRO A 10 11.57 1.26 21.12
CA PRO A 10 11.50 0.39 22.29
C PRO A 10 11.06 1.18 23.54
N ASN A 11 10.52 0.47 24.53
CA ASN A 11 10.24 1.04 25.84
C ASN A 11 10.45 0.01 26.97
N SER A 12 10.54 0.51 28.21
CA SER A 12 10.74 -0.32 29.40
C SER A 12 9.60 -1.27 29.72
N LYS A 13 8.40 -1.01 29.17
CA LYS A 13 7.21 -1.86 29.34
C LYS A 13 7.13 -2.98 28.31
N SER A 14 8.11 -3.11 27.42
CA SER A 14 8.10 -4.08 26.32
C SER A 14 6.85 -3.99 25.42
N THR A 15 6.27 -2.80 25.30
CA THR A 15 5.13 -2.50 24.41
C THR A 15 5.56 -1.72 23.17
N GLY A 16 6.87 -1.52 23.00
CA GLY A 16 7.45 -0.81 21.87
C GLY A 16 7.24 -1.55 20.56
N HIS A 17 7.44 -0.82 19.47
CA HIS A 17 7.31 -1.37 18.12
C HIS A 17 8.49 -0.95 17.26
N LEU A 18 8.89 -1.85 16.38
CA LEU A 18 9.73 -1.58 15.22
C LEU A 18 8.79 -1.50 14.02
N CYS A 19 8.97 -0.50 13.17
CA CYS A 19 8.27 -0.41 11.89
C CYS A 19 9.28 -0.21 10.77
N SER A 20 9.16 -0.96 9.69
CA SER A 20 9.95 -0.75 8.48
C SER A 20 9.04 -0.54 7.26
N PHE A 21 9.38 0.46 6.46
CA PHE A 21 8.78 0.72 5.15
C PHE A 21 9.75 0.26 4.08
N LYS A 22 9.25 -0.48 3.10
CA LYS A 22 10.05 -1.11 2.05
C LYS A 22 9.44 -0.82 0.71
N TYR A 23 10.31 -0.55 -0.26
CA TYR A 23 9.95 -0.53 -1.67
C TYR A 23 10.74 -1.61 -2.41
N SER A 24 10.02 -2.60 -2.97
CA SER A 24 10.59 -3.67 -3.78
C SER A 24 10.55 -3.27 -5.25
N LYS A 25 11.72 -3.04 -5.86
CA LYS A 25 11.82 -2.82 -7.31
C LYS A 25 11.43 -4.06 -8.12
N LEU A 26 11.72 -5.25 -7.57
CA LEU A 26 11.41 -6.53 -8.24
C LEU A 26 9.91 -6.69 -8.41
N ASP A 27 9.17 -6.52 -7.31
CA ASP A 27 7.72 -6.69 -7.29
C ASP A 27 6.96 -5.40 -7.63
N ASN A 28 7.70 -4.31 -7.87
CA ASN A 28 7.20 -2.95 -8.00
C ASN A 28 6.12 -2.66 -6.95
N SER A 29 6.46 -2.77 -5.66
CA SER A 29 5.47 -2.69 -4.58
C SER A 29 5.99 -2.09 -3.29
N PHE A 30 5.09 -1.46 -2.53
CA PHE A 30 5.36 -0.93 -1.20
C PHE A 30 4.85 -1.88 -0.13
N MET A 31 5.65 -2.06 0.92
CA MET A 31 5.28 -2.86 2.08
C MET A 31 5.63 -2.12 3.36
N ALA A 32 4.82 -2.33 4.40
CA ALA A 32 5.14 -1.94 5.76
C ALA A 32 5.11 -3.17 6.66
N GLU A 33 6.10 -3.29 7.53
CA GLU A 33 6.22 -4.39 8.47
C GLU A 33 6.38 -3.83 9.89
N LEU A 34 5.53 -4.28 10.82
CA LEU A 34 5.65 -3.95 12.23
C LEU A 34 5.97 -5.19 13.05
N VAL A 35 6.83 -5.01 14.05
CA VAL A 35 7.24 -6.06 15.01
C VAL A 35 7.11 -5.50 16.42
N LYS A 36 6.41 -6.23 17.29
CA LYS A 36 6.32 -5.89 18.73
C LYS A 36 7.63 -6.22 19.43
N GLN A 37 8.01 -5.38 20.38
CA GLN A 37 9.16 -5.58 21.24
C GLN A 37 9.03 -6.91 21.99
N SER A 38 10.11 -7.70 22.04
CA SER A 38 10.15 -8.99 22.72
C SER A 38 10.63 -8.88 24.16
N SER A 39 11.58 -7.97 24.44
CA SER A 39 12.14 -7.79 25.78
C SER A 39 12.74 -6.39 25.99
N TRP A 40 13.05 -6.06 27.23
CA TRP A 40 13.78 -4.86 27.65
C TRP A 40 14.90 -5.24 28.61
N ASN A 41 16.11 -4.75 28.34
CA ASN A 41 17.25 -4.81 29.25
C ASN A 41 17.36 -3.49 30.02
N ALA A 42 17.09 -3.53 31.33
CA ALA A 42 17.12 -2.35 32.18
C ALA A 42 18.54 -1.81 32.46
N GLN A 43 19.56 -2.68 32.43
CA GLN A 43 20.94 -2.27 32.67
C GLN A 43 21.52 -1.50 31.49
N THR A 44 21.20 -1.91 30.27
CA THR A 44 21.74 -1.28 29.04
C THR A 44 20.76 -0.31 28.39
N HIS A 45 19.53 -0.17 28.92
CA HIS A 45 18.44 0.59 28.33
C HIS A 45 18.14 0.19 26.87
N GLN A 46 18.18 -1.11 26.58
CA GLN A 46 17.99 -1.65 25.22
C GLN A 46 16.73 -2.51 25.12
N GLY A 47 15.94 -2.28 24.09
CA GLY A 47 14.84 -3.16 23.71
C GLY A 47 15.24 -4.13 22.60
N SER A 48 14.68 -5.33 22.62
CA SER A 48 14.86 -6.33 21.55
C SER A 48 13.60 -6.50 20.72
N PHE A 49 13.78 -6.75 19.43
CA PHE A 49 12.73 -7.10 18.46
C PHE A 49 12.98 -8.45 17.78
N ALA A 50 13.99 -9.22 18.24
CA ALA A 50 14.42 -10.47 17.63
C ALA A 50 13.51 -11.68 17.97
N GLY A 51 12.26 -11.43 18.39
CA GLY A 51 11.31 -12.49 18.72
C GLY A 51 10.89 -13.27 17.47
N LYS A 52 10.78 -14.60 17.59
CA LYS A 52 10.32 -15.48 16.49
C LYS A 52 8.81 -15.67 16.45
N ASP A 53 8.08 -15.16 17.44
CA ASP A 53 6.64 -15.29 17.56
C ASP A 53 5.93 -14.58 16.38
N PRO A 54 5.27 -15.32 15.47
CA PRO A 54 4.60 -14.73 14.32
C PRO A 54 3.44 -13.80 14.71
N SER A 55 2.82 -14.00 15.88
CA SER A 55 1.74 -13.13 16.37
C SER A 55 2.21 -11.73 16.74
N LYS A 56 3.53 -11.58 16.96
CA LYS A 56 4.19 -10.30 17.25
C LYS A 56 4.65 -9.58 15.98
N LYS A 57 4.29 -10.07 14.80
CA LYS A 57 4.67 -9.46 13.52
C LYS A 57 3.45 -9.31 12.61
N VAL A 58 3.41 -8.20 11.88
CA VAL A 58 2.44 -7.98 10.80
C VAL A 58 3.15 -7.36 9.61
N SER A 59 2.76 -7.76 8.41
CA SER A 59 3.25 -7.20 7.16
C SER A 59 2.05 -6.87 6.27
N VAL A 60 2.04 -5.67 5.72
CA VAL A 60 0.97 -5.16 4.85
C VAL A 60 1.57 -4.61 3.57
N LYS A 61 0.93 -4.93 2.44
CA LYS A 61 1.26 -4.32 1.15
C LYS A 61 0.41 -3.07 0.98
N LEU A 62 1.05 -1.95 0.66
CA LEU A 62 0.36 -0.68 0.46
C LEU A 62 0.22 -0.42 -1.04
N SER A 63 -0.99 -0.04 -1.44
CA SER A 63 -1.29 0.43 -2.80
C SER A 63 -0.71 1.82 -3.03
N GLU A 64 -0.57 2.19 -4.31
CA GLU A 64 -0.12 3.53 -4.71
C GLU A 64 -0.99 4.63 -4.11
N THR A 65 -2.32 4.43 -4.09
CA THR A 65 -3.27 5.36 -3.48
C THR A 65 -3.03 5.53 -1.98
N GLU A 66 -2.79 4.45 -1.26
CA GLU A 66 -2.51 4.50 0.18
C GLU A 66 -1.18 5.21 0.46
N ILE A 67 -0.15 4.97 -0.35
CA ILE A 67 1.10 5.74 -0.25
C ILE A 67 0.83 7.23 -0.51
N GLY A 68 0.08 7.57 -1.57
CA GLY A 68 -0.31 8.95 -1.85
C GLY A 68 -1.07 9.61 -0.70
N GLN A 69 -1.93 8.86 -0.01
CA GLN A 69 -2.65 9.30 1.17
C GLN A 69 -1.73 9.51 2.38
N ILE A 70 -0.73 8.65 2.62
CA ILE A 70 0.32 8.91 3.63
C ILE A 70 1.02 10.23 3.34
N LEU A 71 1.45 10.45 2.08
CA LEU A 71 2.12 11.68 1.69
C LEU A 71 1.24 12.91 1.90
N ALA A 72 -0.04 12.83 1.52
CA ALA A 72 -0.98 13.92 1.70
C ALA A 72 -1.25 14.22 3.17
N CYS A 73 -1.35 13.18 4.02
CA CYS A 73 -1.50 13.32 5.47
C CYS A 73 -0.34 14.11 6.07
N ILE A 74 0.90 13.78 5.71
CA ILE A 74 2.10 14.51 6.19
C ILE A 74 2.11 15.94 5.63
N LYS A 75 2.03 16.11 4.31
CA LYS A 75 2.19 17.42 3.65
C LYS A 75 1.11 18.43 3.99
N LYS A 76 -0.14 17.97 4.17
CA LYS A 76 -1.29 18.84 4.41
C LYS A 76 -1.75 18.83 5.86
N ASN A 77 -1.17 17.97 6.69
CA ASN A 77 -1.56 17.76 8.07
C ASN A 77 -3.06 17.46 8.26
N ILE A 78 -3.58 16.52 7.47
CA ILE A 78 -5.00 16.13 7.47
C ILE A 78 -5.17 14.63 7.70
N ASP A 79 -6.27 14.23 8.32
CA ASP A 79 -6.72 12.83 8.27
C ASP A 79 -7.38 12.56 6.90
N VAL A 80 -6.58 12.01 6.00
CA VAL A 80 -6.97 11.64 4.63
C VAL A 80 -8.04 10.55 4.55
N CYS A 81 -8.25 9.79 5.64
CA CYS A 81 -9.25 8.73 5.70
C CYS A 81 -10.53 9.18 6.43
N GLY A 82 -10.63 10.44 6.86
CA GLY A 82 -11.80 10.97 7.55
C GLY A 82 -12.17 10.14 8.79
N GLY A 83 -11.18 9.72 9.57
CA GLY A 83 -11.35 8.87 10.74
C GLY A 83 -11.38 7.36 10.44
N LYS A 84 -11.51 6.95 9.17
CA LYS A 84 -11.59 5.54 8.77
C LYS A 84 -10.20 4.90 8.62
N ALA A 85 -10.19 3.59 8.40
CA ALA A 85 -9.00 2.82 8.10
C ALA A 85 -9.09 2.22 6.69
N TRP A 86 -7.95 2.04 6.03
CA TRP A 86 -7.88 1.19 4.85
C TRP A 86 -8.16 -0.24 5.25
N TYR A 87 -8.97 -0.93 4.44
CA TYR A 87 -9.45 -2.26 4.72
C TYR A 87 -8.88 -3.24 3.71
N HIS A 88 -8.05 -4.16 4.18
CA HIS A 88 -7.53 -5.27 3.38
C HIS A 88 -8.13 -6.56 3.91
N ALA A 89 -8.82 -7.29 3.04
CA ALA A 89 -9.31 -8.62 3.34
C ALA A 89 -8.51 -9.66 2.56
N SER A 90 -8.09 -10.71 3.26
CA SER A 90 -7.63 -11.96 2.66
C SER A 90 -8.57 -13.09 3.08
N LYS A 91 -8.28 -14.32 2.61
CA LYS A 91 -9.09 -15.51 2.90
C LYS A 91 -9.30 -15.72 4.41
N ASN A 92 -8.24 -15.55 5.21
CA ASN A 92 -8.26 -15.90 6.63
C ASN A 92 -8.16 -14.68 7.56
N GLN A 93 -7.78 -13.51 7.02
CA GLN A 93 -7.39 -12.36 7.83
C GLN A 93 -7.98 -11.07 7.27
N ILE A 94 -8.43 -10.20 8.16
CA ILE A 94 -8.75 -8.80 7.88
C ILE A 94 -7.67 -7.93 8.51
N THR A 95 -7.24 -6.91 7.76
CA THR A 95 -6.29 -5.91 8.23
C THR A 95 -6.86 -4.52 8.05
N ARG A 96 -6.81 -3.71 9.12
CA ARG A 96 -7.19 -2.30 9.10
C ARG A 96 -5.96 -1.44 9.33
N ILE A 97 -5.69 -0.56 8.39
CA ILE A 97 -4.47 0.26 8.37
C ILE A 97 -4.87 1.73 8.50
N LYS A 98 -4.19 2.48 9.36
CA LYS A 98 -4.44 3.91 9.55
C LYS A 98 -3.13 4.68 9.61
N PHE A 99 -3.10 5.83 8.95
CA PHE A 99 -2.03 6.82 9.08
C PHE A 99 -2.65 8.20 9.38
N GLU A 100 -2.39 8.75 10.56
CA GLU A 100 -3.09 9.95 11.05
C GLU A 100 -2.17 10.88 11.85
N PRO A 101 -2.48 12.19 11.96
CA PRO A 101 -1.81 13.09 12.89
C PRO A 101 -1.91 12.58 14.34
N TRP A 102 -0.77 12.58 15.05
CA TRP A 102 -0.68 12.11 16.43
C TRP A 102 -0.58 13.28 17.41
N PHE A 103 -1.48 13.31 18.39
CA PHE A 103 -1.57 14.36 19.40
C PHE A 103 -1.17 13.86 20.78
N LYS A 104 -0.68 14.77 21.62
CA LYS A 104 -0.49 14.49 23.04
C LYS A 104 -1.86 14.23 23.68
N MET A 105 -1.92 13.17 24.48
CA MET A 105 -3.13 12.76 25.21
C MET A 105 -2.90 12.87 26.73
N SER A 106 -3.92 13.28 27.48
CA SER A 106 -4.00 13.19 28.95
C SER A 106 -5.12 12.23 29.33
N ASN A 107 -5.02 11.63 30.52
CA ASN A 107 -6.16 10.96 31.13
C ASN A 107 -6.87 11.94 32.05
N GLU A 108 -8.10 12.30 31.70
CA GLU A 108 -8.95 13.19 32.48
C GLU A 108 -10.19 12.40 32.91
N GLY A 109 -10.26 12.07 34.20
CA GLY A 109 -11.38 11.30 34.77
C GLY A 109 -11.59 9.93 34.12
N GLY A 110 -10.52 9.23 33.70
CA GLY A 110 -10.61 7.94 33.03
C GLY A 110 -10.74 8.03 31.50
N THR A 111 -10.92 9.22 30.95
CA THR A 111 -11.06 9.45 29.51
C THR A 111 -9.77 9.99 28.92
N TRP A 112 -9.30 9.40 27.81
CA TRP A 112 -8.14 9.92 27.09
C TRP A 112 -8.55 11.07 26.17
N VAL A 113 -8.16 12.29 26.52
CA VAL A 113 -8.48 13.51 25.76
C VAL A 113 -7.21 14.16 25.21
N LYS A 114 -7.35 14.94 24.13
CA LYS A 114 -6.24 15.70 23.55
C LYS A 114 -5.82 16.79 24.53
N SER A 115 -4.56 16.74 24.97
CA SER A 115 -4.05 17.59 26.05
C SER A 115 -2.99 18.59 25.62
N GLY A 116 -2.62 18.56 24.35
CA GLY A 116 -1.60 19.46 23.82
C GLY A 116 -1.49 19.37 22.30
N GLY A 117 -0.40 19.96 21.81
CA GLY A 117 -0.10 20.00 20.39
C GLY A 117 0.07 18.61 19.75
N GLN A 118 0.07 18.63 18.43
CA GLN A 118 0.50 17.48 17.63
C GLN A 118 1.99 17.20 17.90
N LEU A 119 2.32 15.92 17.99
CA LEU A 119 3.67 15.41 18.25
C LEU A 119 4.29 14.76 17.01
N GLY A 120 3.49 14.57 15.95
CA GLY A 120 3.89 13.99 14.69
C GLY A 120 2.73 13.20 14.07
N TYR A 121 2.99 11.96 13.68
CA TYR A 121 2.02 11.09 13.01
C TYR A 121 2.05 9.68 13.60
N SER A 122 0.97 8.92 13.42
CA SER A 122 0.88 7.53 13.85
C SER A 122 0.52 6.64 12.68
N PHE A 123 1.27 5.54 12.55
CA PHE A 123 0.94 4.44 11.67
C PHE A 123 0.45 3.25 12.51
N LYS A 124 -0.76 2.77 12.22
CA LYS A 124 -1.43 1.72 12.98
C LYS A 124 -1.89 0.61 12.04
N VAL A 125 -1.73 -0.63 12.48
CA VAL A 125 -2.21 -1.82 11.81
C VAL A 125 -2.93 -2.69 12.83
N GLN A 126 -4.21 -2.93 12.62
CA GLN A 126 -4.98 -3.93 13.35
C GLN A 126 -5.16 -5.14 12.44
N LYS A 127 -4.78 -6.31 12.95
CA LYS A 127 -5.01 -7.61 12.34
C LYS A 127 -6.10 -8.34 13.11
N GLU A 128 -7.05 -8.95 12.41
CA GLU A 128 -8.03 -9.85 13.01
C GLU A 128 -8.27 -11.07 12.12
N ASP A 129 -8.64 -12.20 12.73
CA ASP A 129 -9.12 -13.37 11.99
C ASP A 129 -10.49 -13.09 11.39
N ARG A 130 -10.71 -13.64 10.19
CA ARG A 130 -11.95 -13.38 9.44
C ARG A 130 -13.18 -14.07 10.06
N GLU A 131 -12.98 -15.27 10.59
CA GLU A 131 -14.05 -16.10 11.14
C GLU A 131 -14.28 -15.83 12.63
N ASP A 132 -13.23 -15.45 13.36
CA ASP A 132 -13.30 -15.10 14.77
C ASP A 132 -12.76 -13.68 15.00
N SER A 133 -13.69 -12.73 15.03
CA SER A 133 -13.35 -11.33 15.29
C SER A 133 -12.83 -11.08 16.71
N SER A 134 -12.83 -12.04 17.63
CA SER A 134 -12.26 -11.87 18.97
C SER A 134 -10.72 -11.90 18.96
N ASN A 135 -10.11 -12.58 17.98
CA ASN A 135 -8.66 -12.64 17.84
C ASN A 135 -8.11 -11.40 17.13
N LYS A 136 -7.87 -10.33 17.90
CA LYS A 136 -7.34 -9.05 17.39
C LYS A 136 -5.93 -8.79 17.89
N SER A 137 -5.05 -8.40 16.98
CA SER A 137 -3.72 -7.92 17.27
C SER A 137 -3.52 -6.50 16.75
N ASN A 138 -3.15 -5.60 17.65
CA ASN A 138 -2.86 -4.21 17.34
C ASN A 138 -1.35 -3.97 17.26
N PHE A 139 -0.94 -3.21 16.25
CA PHE A 139 0.41 -2.76 16.02
C PHE A 139 0.39 -1.26 15.76
N GLN A 140 1.33 -0.53 16.35
CA GLN A 140 1.40 0.91 16.13
C GLN A 140 2.81 1.44 16.27
N ILE A 141 3.13 2.47 15.51
CA ILE A 141 4.30 3.31 15.74
C ILE A 141 3.89 4.78 15.65
N THR A 142 4.52 5.61 16.46
CA THR A 142 4.43 7.06 16.35
C THR A 142 5.75 7.60 15.80
N LEU A 143 5.64 8.51 14.86
CA LEU A 143 6.75 9.16 14.17
C LEU A 143 6.72 10.62 14.55
N GLY A 144 7.82 11.13 15.10
CA GLY A 144 8.00 12.57 15.28
C GLY A 144 8.09 13.29 13.94
N TYR A 145 8.10 14.62 13.94
CA TYR A 145 8.16 15.40 12.70
C TYR A 145 9.38 15.05 11.82
N GLY A 146 10.58 14.96 12.39
CA GLY A 146 11.78 14.58 11.62
C GLY A 146 11.72 13.16 11.04
N GLU A 147 11.15 12.21 11.77
CA GLU A 147 10.95 10.84 11.27
C GLU A 147 9.89 10.78 10.17
N SER A 148 8.89 11.66 10.27
CA SER A 148 7.82 11.78 9.27
C SER A 148 8.34 12.39 7.98
N GLU A 149 9.22 13.39 8.06
CA GLU A 149 9.93 13.94 6.89
C GLU A 149 10.83 12.89 6.23
N ALA A 150 11.55 12.08 7.01
CA ALA A 150 12.35 10.98 6.48
C ALA A 150 11.46 9.95 5.74
N LEU A 151 10.32 9.58 6.33
CA LEU A 151 9.34 8.70 5.68
C LEU A 151 8.79 9.32 4.40
N LEU A 152 8.41 10.60 4.43
CA LEU A 152 7.89 11.34 3.28
C LEU A 152 8.90 11.29 2.12
N SER A 153 10.15 11.63 2.38
CA SER A 153 11.22 11.63 1.39
C SER A 153 11.44 10.24 0.79
N TYR A 154 11.51 9.21 1.65
CA TYR A 154 11.70 7.83 1.21
C TYR A 154 10.55 7.34 0.31
N LEU A 155 9.30 7.58 0.72
CA LEU A 155 8.12 7.16 -0.05
C LEU A 155 7.99 7.93 -1.37
N MET A 156 8.35 9.21 -1.41
CA MET A 156 8.38 9.99 -2.66
C MET A 156 9.41 9.45 -3.65
N ALA A 157 10.62 9.12 -3.17
CA ALA A 157 11.65 8.51 -4.01
C ALA A 157 11.21 7.14 -4.54
N GLY A 158 10.59 6.31 -3.69
CA GLY A 158 10.01 5.03 -4.11
C GLY A 158 8.91 5.21 -5.16
N LEU A 159 8.02 6.19 -5.00
CA LEU A 159 6.95 6.45 -5.98
C LEU A 159 7.48 6.91 -7.34
N ALA A 160 8.54 7.72 -7.34
CA ALA A 160 9.20 8.13 -8.58
C ALA A 160 9.74 6.89 -9.33
N ASP A 161 10.45 5.99 -8.65
CA ASP A 161 10.98 4.77 -9.25
C ASP A 161 9.86 3.79 -9.68
N PHE A 162 8.80 3.68 -8.88
CA PHE A 162 7.63 2.87 -9.19
C PHE A 162 6.95 3.30 -10.49
N ASN A 163 6.81 4.61 -10.68
CA ASN A 163 6.21 5.20 -11.88
C ASN A 163 7.13 5.08 -13.09
N SER A 164 8.43 5.35 -12.94
CA SER A 164 9.41 5.13 -14.03
C SER A 164 9.38 3.68 -14.51
N SER A 165 9.46 2.72 -13.58
CA SER A 165 9.42 1.28 -13.89
C SER A 165 8.14 0.87 -14.61
N ARG A 166 7.00 1.47 -14.23
CA ARG A 166 5.71 1.26 -14.89
C ARG A 166 5.74 1.80 -16.33
N LEU A 167 6.17 3.04 -16.53
CA LEU A 167 6.24 3.69 -17.84
C LEU A 167 7.17 2.95 -18.81
N GLU A 168 8.32 2.49 -18.34
CA GLU A 168 9.26 1.68 -19.13
C GLU A 168 8.64 0.38 -19.62
N LYS A 169 7.91 -0.33 -18.75
CA LYS A 169 7.19 -1.57 -19.12
C LYS A 169 6.13 -1.30 -20.18
N TYR A 170 5.37 -0.20 -20.07
CA TYR A 170 4.40 0.19 -21.09
C TYR A 170 5.08 0.52 -22.42
N SER A 171 6.16 1.31 -22.40
CA SER A 171 6.92 1.67 -23.61
C SER A 171 7.46 0.43 -24.33
N LYS A 172 8.00 -0.55 -23.58
CA LYS A 172 8.49 -1.80 -24.15
C LYS A 172 7.38 -2.62 -24.81
N LYS A 173 6.25 -2.82 -24.12
CA LYS A 173 5.08 -3.52 -24.67
C LYS A 173 4.55 -2.84 -25.92
N GLN A 174 4.51 -1.51 -25.93
CA GLN A 174 4.06 -0.74 -27.10
C GLN A 174 5.00 -0.95 -28.30
N LYS A 175 6.33 -0.93 -28.09
CA LYS A 175 7.31 -1.21 -29.14
C LYS A 175 7.17 -2.62 -29.70
N GLU A 176 6.96 -3.62 -28.83
CA GLU A 176 6.74 -5.01 -29.22
C GLU A 176 5.46 -5.16 -30.05
N TRP A 177 4.36 -4.53 -29.63
CA TRP A 177 3.10 -4.51 -30.37
C TRP A 177 3.27 -3.90 -31.77
N ILE A 178 3.89 -2.72 -31.87
CA ILE A 178 4.16 -2.07 -33.17
C ILE A 178 5.00 -2.97 -34.08
N ASN A 179 6.03 -3.63 -33.55
CA ASN A 179 6.91 -4.50 -34.32
C ASN A 179 6.17 -5.74 -34.84
N ASN A 180 5.34 -6.37 -34.00
CA ASN A 180 4.54 -7.53 -34.37
C ASN A 180 3.46 -7.18 -35.40
N SER A 181 2.79 -6.02 -35.27
CA SER A 181 1.82 -5.54 -36.27
C SER A 181 2.46 -5.21 -37.62
N LYS A 182 3.72 -4.74 -37.64
CA LYS A 182 4.47 -4.54 -38.89
C LYS A 182 4.86 -5.85 -39.56
N LYS A 183 5.19 -6.89 -38.78
CA LYS A 183 5.47 -8.23 -39.29
C LYS A 183 4.22 -8.97 -39.78
N ALA A 184 3.04 -8.61 -39.26
CA ALA A 184 1.77 -9.25 -39.58
C ALA A 184 1.00 -8.61 -40.76
N LYS A 185 1.62 -7.74 -41.56
CA LYS A 185 0.95 -7.21 -42.77
C LYS A 185 0.68 -8.36 -43.77
N PRO A 186 -0.51 -8.44 -44.41
CA PRO A 186 -0.98 -9.63 -45.11
C PRO A 186 -0.26 -9.84 -46.45
N ALA A 187 -0.23 -11.10 -46.92
CA ALA A 187 0.04 -11.43 -48.31
C ALA A 187 -0.89 -10.63 -49.24
N GLU A 188 -0.34 -10.13 -50.34
CA GLU A 188 -1.09 -9.38 -51.36
C GLU A 188 -2.34 -10.15 -51.80
N PRO A 189 -3.47 -9.46 -52.05
CA PRO A 189 -4.62 -10.13 -52.65
C PRO A 189 -4.23 -10.59 -54.05
N SER A 190 -4.19 -11.92 -54.22
CA SER A 190 -4.12 -12.57 -55.53
C SER A 190 -5.26 -12.03 -56.40
N SER A 191 -4.90 -11.31 -57.46
CA SER A 191 -5.80 -10.93 -58.53
C SER A 191 -6.41 -12.17 -59.18
N GLY A 192 -7.73 -12.33 -59.11
CA GLY A 192 -8.41 -13.43 -59.79
C GLY A 192 -9.88 -13.58 -59.38
N ASP A 193 -10.74 -13.00 -60.23
CA ASP A 193 -12.06 -13.49 -60.64
C ASP A 193 -13.36 -13.10 -59.90
N GLU A 194 -14.25 -12.61 -60.77
CA GLU A 194 -15.72 -12.62 -60.82
C GLU A 194 -16.55 -11.74 -59.87
N PHE A 195 -17.02 -10.63 -60.46
CA PHE A 195 -18.30 -10.01 -60.15
C PHE A 195 -19.43 -11.03 -60.39
N ALA A 196 -20.09 -11.46 -59.32
CA ALA A 196 -21.44 -11.98 -59.40
C ALA A 196 -22.33 -11.12 -58.49
N ASP A 197 -23.30 -10.45 -59.12
CA ASP A 197 -24.42 -9.78 -58.47
C ASP A 197 -25.14 -10.72 -57.49
N ILE A 198 -25.53 -10.23 -56.31
CA ILE A 198 -26.75 -10.61 -55.60
C ILE A 198 -27.13 -9.50 -54.61
N ASP A 199 -28.22 -8.84 -54.99
CA ASP A 199 -29.37 -8.36 -54.25
C ASP A 199 -29.30 -7.85 -52.80
N SER A 200 -30.10 -6.79 -52.64
CA SER A 200 -30.46 -6.05 -51.44
C SER A 200 -31.02 -6.91 -50.30
N ALA A 201 -30.45 -6.75 -49.10
CA ALA A 201 -31.19 -6.87 -47.84
C ALA A 201 -30.46 -6.11 -46.70
N SER A 202 -31.07 -5.05 -46.18
CA SER A 202 -30.81 -4.59 -44.79
C SER A 202 -31.50 -5.57 -43.84
N PRO A 203 -30.96 -5.87 -42.63
CA PRO A 203 -31.41 -5.07 -41.48
C PRO A 203 -30.51 -5.02 -40.23
N SER A 204 -30.77 -3.95 -39.48
CA SER A 204 -30.89 -3.86 -38.01
C SER A 204 -29.66 -3.67 -37.12
N LYS A 205 -29.90 -2.76 -36.17
CA LYS A 205 -29.04 -2.32 -35.07
C LYS A 205 -28.97 -3.43 -34.02
N GLY A 206 -27.75 -3.80 -33.63
CA GLY A 206 -27.46 -4.72 -32.53
C GLY A 206 -26.88 -3.96 -31.34
N ASP A 207 -27.48 -4.21 -30.19
CA ASP A 207 -27.35 -3.57 -28.89
C ASP A 207 -25.95 -3.74 -28.25
N GLY A 208 -25.45 -2.67 -27.64
CA GLY A 208 -24.13 -2.62 -27.02
C GLY A 208 -24.25 -2.71 -25.51
N SER A 209 -24.28 -3.93 -24.97
CA SER A 209 -24.10 -4.19 -23.54
C SER A 209 -22.68 -4.72 -23.28
N ILE A 210 -21.86 -3.89 -22.63
CA ILE A 210 -20.57 -4.32 -22.05
C ILE A 210 -20.83 -4.53 -20.56
N GLU A 211 -20.93 -5.78 -20.14
CA GLU A 211 -20.85 -6.16 -18.73
C GLU A 211 -19.41 -5.93 -18.23
N VAL A 212 -19.29 -5.18 -17.14
CA VAL A 212 -18.03 -4.94 -16.42
C VAL A 212 -18.07 -5.78 -15.15
N GLU A 213 -17.22 -6.80 -15.04
CA GLU A 213 -17.10 -7.59 -13.82
C GLU A 213 -16.32 -6.83 -12.72
N PRO A 214 -16.71 -6.98 -11.44
CA PRO A 214 -16.08 -6.30 -10.31
C PRO A 214 -14.83 -7.04 -9.78
N TRP A 215 -13.90 -6.25 -9.23
CA TRP A 215 -12.70 -6.69 -8.52
C TRP A 215 -12.99 -7.05 -7.06
#